data_AF-A0A2D4FVS8-F1
#
_entry.id   AF-A0A2D4FVS8-F1
#
_cell.length_a   1.000
_cell.length_b   1.000
_cell.length_c   1.000
_cell.angle_alpha   90.00
_cell.angle_beta   90.00
_cell.angle_gamma   90.00
#
_symmetry.space_group_name_H-M   'P 1'
#
loop_
_entity.id
_entity.type
_entity.pdbx_description
1 polymer ?
#
loop_
_entity_poly.entity_id
_entity_poly.type
_entity_poly.pdbx_seq_one_letter_code
_entity_poly.pdbx_strand_id
1 'polypeptide(L)'
;MNYAFNYLLFQAAPEQISIDIKSNLLYQLENDQELQKILQERETLPVKNFERAILDAVGHNSVVIIRGATGCGKTTQVPQYILDECIHSGRAAECNIVVTQPRRISAVSVAERVAYERGEEPGNSCGYSVRFESVLPRPHASVMFCTVGV
;
A
#
# COMPACT_ATOMS: atom_id res chain seq x y z
N MET A 1 -34.27 24.14 7.64
CA MET A 1 -33.27 24.22 6.54
C MET A 1 -31.87 24.44 7.11
N ASN A 2 -31.25 23.43 7.75
CA ASN A 2 -29.85 23.56 8.20
C ASN A 2 -29.15 22.20 8.49
N TYR A 3 -29.60 21.11 7.84
CA TYR A 3 -28.95 19.80 7.99
C TYR A 3 -28.27 19.30 6.70
N ALA A 4 -28.45 20.01 5.57
CA ALA A 4 -27.83 19.65 4.29
C ALA A 4 -26.49 20.37 4.03
N PHE A 5 -26.15 21.40 4.80
CA PHE A 5 -24.96 22.22 4.55
C PHE A 5 -23.66 21.66 5.14
N ASN A 6 -23.73 20.67 6.04
CA ASN A 6 -22.55 20.04 6.66
C ASN A 6 -22.10 18.73 5.98
N TYR A 7 -22.83 18.22 4.98
CA TYR A 7 -22.44 17.00 4.25
C TYR A 7 -21.62 17.26 2.97
N LEU A 8 -21.43 18.52 2.58
CA LEU A 8 -20.77 18.90 1.33
C LEU A 8 -19.27 19.25 1.46
N LEU A 9 -18.68 19.12 2.65
CA LEU A 9 -17.33 19.63 2.92
C LEU A 9 -16.17 18.61 2.89
N PHE A 10 -16.36 17.36 2.46
CA PHE A 10 -15.24 16.39 2.55
C PHE A 10 -15.14 15.33 1.46
N GLN A 11 -15.54 15.63 0.23
CA GLN A 11 -15.12 14.81 -0.92
C GLN A 11 -14.31 15.68 -1.86
N ALA A 12 -13.01 15.74 -1.63
CA ALA A 12 -12.08 16.15 -2.68
C ALA A 12 -12.32 15.24 -3.89
N ALA A 13 -12.28 15.81 -5.09
CA ALA A 13 -12.41 15.02 -6.32
C ALA A 13 -11.34 13.90 -6.32
N PRO A 14 -11.63 12.69 -6.82
CA PRO A 14 -10.66 11.57 -6.86
C PRO A 14 -9.33 11.96 -7.53
N GLU A 15 -9.39 12.86 -8.50
CA GLU A 15 -8.23 13.46 -9.17
C GLU A 15 -7.37 14.26 -8.20
N GLN A 16 -7.99 15.14 -7.40
CA GLN A 16 -7.28 15.93 -6.38
C GLN A 16 -6.64 15.02 -5.32
N ILE A 17 -7.38 14.01 -4.85
CA ILE A 17 -6.84 13.01 -3.90
C ILE A 17 -5.59 12.34 -4.49
N SER A 18 -5.63 11.97 -5.77
CA SER A 18 -4.51 11.31 -6.43
C SER A 18 -3.30 12.23 -6.61
N ILE A 19 -3.53 13.51 -6.94
CA ILE A 19 -2.50 14.53 -7.03
C ILE A 19 -1.84 14.77 -5.67
N ASP A 20 -2.63 14.90 -4.60
CA ASP A 20 -2.14 15.19 -3.25
C ASP A 20 -1.28 14.02 -2.74
N ILE A 21 -1.75 12.78 -2.91
CA ILE A 21 -1.02 11.57 -2.50
C ILE A 21 0.30 11.45 -3.26
N LYS A 22 0.28 11.66 -4.57
CA LYS A 22 1.49 11.61 -5.40
C LYS A 22 2.48 12.71 -5.01
N SER A 23 2.02 13.93 -4.79
CA SER A 23 2.87 15.06 -4.42
C SER A 23 3.52 14.84 -3.05
N ASN A 24 2.76 14.34 -2.07
CA ASN A 24 3.28 13.99 -0.75
C ASN A 24 4.34 12.89 -0.82
N LEU A 25 4.09 11.84 -1.62
CA LEU A 25 5.05 10.75 -1.82
C LEU A 25 6.36 11.28 -2.42
N LEU A 26 6.29 12.08 -3.49
CA LEU A 26 7.48 12.66 -4.13
C LEU A 26 8.27 13.55 -3.16
N TYR A 27 7.56 14.38 -2.38
CA TYR A 27 8.19 15.20 -1.36
C TYR A 27 8.92 14.35 -0.31
N GLN A 28 8.33 13.25 0.16
CA GLN A 28 8.99 12.35 1.12
C GLN A 28 10.23 11.69 0.51
N LEU A 29 10.14 11.21 -0.73
CA LEU A 29 11.26 10.56 -1.44
C LEU A 29 12.45 11.49 -1.64
N GLU A 30 12.21 12.78 -1.84
CA GLU A 30 13.27 13.79 -2.01
C GLU A 30 13.93 14.20 -0.68
N ASN A 31 13.17 14.20 0.42
CA ASN A 31 13.60 14.79 1.68
C ASN A 31 13.99 13.79 2.78
N ASP A 32 13.69 12.50 2.63
CA ASP A 32 14.00 11.46 3.61
C ASP A 32 15.17 10.56 3.15
N GLN A 33 16.36 10.80 3.73
CA GLN A 33 17.57 10.03 3.44
C GLN A 33 17.50 8.58 3.93
N GLU A 34 16.79 8.31 5.03
CA GLU A 34 16.65 6.95 5.55
C GLU A 34 15.72 6.15 4.65
N LEU A 35 14.62 6.76 4.20
CA LEU A 35 13.73 6.15 3.20
C LEU A 35 14.49 5.78 1.93
N GLN A 36 15.37 6.66 1.42
CA GLN A 36 16.20 6.35 0.25
C GLN A 36 17.08 5.10 0.45
N LYS A 37 17.67 4.90 1.64
CA LYS A 37 18.43 3.68 1.95
C LYS A 37 17.55 2.44 1.96
N ILE A 38 16.37 2.54 2.59
CA ILE A 38 15.42 1.42 2.64
C ILE A 38 14.96 1.02 1.23
N LEU A 39 14.73 1.99 0.35
CA LEU A 39 14.42 1.73 -1.06
C LEU A 39 15.56 0.99 -1.77
N GLN A 40 16.81 1.37 -1.54
CA GLN A 40 17.96 0.63 -2.09
C GLN A 40 18.01 -0.82 -1.58
N GLU A 41 17.67 -1.08 -0.32
CA GLU A 41 17.57 -2.45 0.19
C GLU A 41 16.47 -3.25 -0.50
N ARG A 42 15.31 -2.63 -0.75
CA ARG A 42 14.19 -3.26 -1.47
C ARG A 42 14.58 -3.67 -2.90
N GLU A 43 15.43 -2.89 -3.57
CA GLU A 43 15.95 -3.21 -4.90
C GLU A 43 16.78 -4.51 -4.93
N THR A 44 17.36 -4.92 -3.80
CA THR A 44 18.17 -6.15 -3.71
C THR A 44 17.33 -7.44 -3.61
N LEU A 45 16.03 -7.33 -3.34
CA LEU A 45 15.17 -8.49 -3.14
C LEU A 45 14.93 -9.23 -4.46
N PRO A 46 14.96 -10.58 -4.49
CA PRO A 46 14.81 -11.34 -5.74
C PRO A 46 13.51 -11.06 -6.51
N VAL A 47 12.42 -10.71 -5.82
CA VAL A 47 11.14 -10.36 -6.46
C VAL A 47 11.23 -9.09 -7.30
N LYS A 48 12.19 -8.19 -7.04
CA LYS A 48 12.36 -6.94 -7.78
C LYS A 48 12.59 -7.19 -9.27
N ASN A 49 13.35 -8.22 -9.61
CA ASN A 49 13.61 -8.62 -11.01
C ASN A 49 12.32 -8.95 -11.80
N PHE A 50 11.21 -9.19 -11.11
CA PHE A 50 9.92 -9.54 -11.70
C PHE A 50 8.87 -8.44 -11.58
N GLU A 51 9.20 -7.26 -11.03
CA GLU A 51 8.25 -6.17 -10.78
C GLU A 51 7.41 -5.83 -12.02
N ARG A 52 8.06 -5.56 -13.17
CA ARG A 52 7.34 -5.24 -14.42
C ARG A 52 6.42 -6.37 -14.89
N ALA A 53 6.89 -7.61 -14.81
CA ALA A 53 6.10 -8.78 -15.22
C ALA A 53 4.89 -8.99 -14.28
N ILE A 54 5.04 -8.70 -12.99
CA ILE A 54 3.97 -8.76 -12.00
C ILE A 54 2.94 -7.66 -12.28
N LEU A 55 3.37 -6.41 -12.46
CA LEU A 55 2.49 -5.28 -12.75
C LEU A 55 1.70 -5.49 -14.05
N ASP A 56 2.38 -5.95 -15.10
CA ASP A 56 1.76 -6.27 -16.39
C ASP A 56 0.72 -7.39 -16.26
N ALA A 57 1.06 -8.49 -15.57
CA ALA A 57 0.14 -9.59 -15.35
C ALA A 57 -1.09 -9.15 -14.55
N VAL A 58 -0.92 -8.35 -13.48
CA VAL A 58 -2.01 -7.82 -12.65
C VAL A 58 -2.87 -6.83 -13.43
N GLY A 59 -2.28 -6.01 -14.31
CA GLY A 59 -3.01 -5.05 -15.13
C GLY A 59 -3.90 -5.69 -16.19
N HIS A 60 -3.51 -6.87 -16.72
CA HIS A 60 -4.22 -7.53 -17.82
C HIS A 60 -5.08 -8.73 -17.43
N ASN A 61 -4.97 -9.23 -16.19
CA ASN A 61 -5.67 -10.44 -15.75
C ASN A 61 -6.39 -10.22 -14.42
N SER A 62 -7.63 -10.70 -14.32
CA SER A 62 -8.39 -10.65 -13.07
C SER A 62 -7.82 -11.55 -11.98
N VAL A 63 -7.07 -12.61 -12.35
CA VAL A 63 -6.45 -13.56 -11.42
C VAL A 63 -5.02 -13.85 -11.87
N VAL A 64 -4.07 -13.70 -10.96
CA VAL A 64 -2.64 -13.96 -11.19
C VAL A 64 -2.10 -14.84 -10.07
N ILE A 65 -1.31 -15.86 -10.42
CA ILE A 65 -0.61 -16.71 -9.46
C ILE A 65 0.87 -16.32 -9.45
N ILE A 66 1.35 -15.80 -8.31
CA ILE A 66 2.76 -15.43 -8.13
C ILE A 66 3.43 -16.50 -7.26
N ARG A 67 4.32 -17.29 -7.87
CA ARG A 67 5.14 -18.29 -7.17
C ARG A 67 6.57 -17.79 -7.00
N GLY A 68 7.12 -17.97 -5.82
CA GLY A 68 8.54 -17.71 -5.55
C GLY A 68 8.97 -18.31 -4.21
N ALA A 69 10.27 -18.46 -4.00
CA ALA A 69 10.82 -19.02 -2.76
C ALA A 69 10.46 -18.19 -1.51
N THR A 70 10.51 -18.79 -0.33
CA THR A 70 10.40 -18.04 0.94
C THR A 70 11.53 -17.02 1.03
N GLY A 71 11.25 -15.84 1.58
CA GLY A 71 12.25 -14.76 1.72
C GLY A 71 12.51 -13.95 0.45
N CYS A 72 11.90 -14.29 -0.70
CA CYS A 72 12.15 -13.53 -1.94
C CYS A 72 11.47 -12.14 -1.99
N GLY A 73 10.65 -11.78 -0.98
CA GLY A 73 10.02 -10.46 -0.87
C GLY A 73 8.55 -10.36 -1.30
N LYS A 74 7.88 -11.45 -1.72
CA LYS A 74 6.50 -11.39 -2.27
C LYS A 74 5.51 -10.62 -1.39
N THR A 75 5.40 -11.02 -0.12
CA THR A 75 4.38 -10.51 0.80
C THR A 75 4.55 -9.03 1.11
N THR A 76 5.80 -8.55 1.17
CA THR A 76 6.09 -7.14 1.48
C THR A 76 6.09 -6.28 0.21
N GLN A 77 6.61 -6.78 -0.91
CA GLN A 77 6.86 -5.93 -2.09
C GLN A 77 5.72 -5.89 -3.10
N VAL A 78 5.03 -7.00 -3.38
CA VAL A 78 4.00 -7.04 -4.44
C VAL A 78 2.87 -6.02 -4.21
N PRO A 79 2.30 -5.90 -2.99
CA PRO A 79 1.29 -4.87 -2.73
C PRO A 79 1.84 -3.44 -2.93
N GLN A 80 3.10 -3.20 -2.56
CA GLN A 80 3.73 -1.89 -2.73
C GLN A 80 3.94 -1.56 -4.21
N TYR A 81 4.38 -2.51 -5.03
CA TYR A 81 4.53 -2.28 -6.47
C TYR A 81 3.21 -1.86 -7.11
N ILE A 82 2.11 -2.56 -6.80
CA ILE A 82 0.78 -2.24 -7.33
C ILE A 82 0.33 -0.85 -6.85
N LEU A 83 0.52 -0.57 -5.55
CA LEU A 83 0.15 0.72 -4.97
C LEU A 83 0.94 1.87 -5.60
N ASP A 84 2.27 1.72 -5.70
CA ASP A 84 3.17 2.73 -6.23
C ASP A 84 2.87 2.98 -7.71
N GLU A 85 2.59 1.94 -8.52
CA GLU A 85 2.17 2.10 -9.92
C GLU A 85 0.86 2.89 -10.05
N CYS A 86 -0.14 2.61 -9.19
CA CYS A 86 -1.38 3.37 -9.16
C CYS A 86 -1.16 4.83 -8.76
N ILE A 87 -0.27 5.11 -7.80
CA ILE A 87 0.07 6.49 -7.41
C ILE A 87 0.76 7.21 -8.56
N HIS A 88 1.77 6.61 -9.19
CA HIS A 88 2.52 7.24 -10.27
C HIS A 88 1.66 7.49 -11.53
N SER A 89 0.72 6.58 -11.82
CA SER A 89 -0.24 6.71 -12.92
C SER A 89 -1.44 7.65 -12.63
N GLY A 90 -1.49 8.29 -11.46
CA GLY A 90 -2.55 9.24 -11.11
C GLY A 90 -3.88 8.58 -10.74
N ARG A 91 -3.87 7.27 -10.44
CA ARG A 91 -5.03 6.46 -10.05
C ARG A 91 -5.03 6.10 -8.56
N ALA A 92 -4.36 6.90 -7.73
CA ALA A 92 -4.18 6.59 -6.31
C ALA A 92 -5.53 6.44 -5.58
N ALA A 93 -6.49 7.31 -5.89
CA ALA A 93 -7.83 7.30 -5.29
C ALA A 93 -8.61 5.99 -5.53
N GLU A 94 -8.28 5.25 -6.58
CA GLU A 94 -8.95 4.02 -7.00
C GLU A 94 -8.26 2.75 -6.46
N CYS A 95 -7.11 2.88 -5.80
CA CYS A 95 -6.31 1.75 -5.39
C CYS A 95 -6.43 1.47 -3.89
N ASN A 96 -7.09 0.36 -3.54
CA ASN A 96 -7.10 -0.19 -2.19
C ASN A 96 -6.79 -1.68 -2.25
N ILE A 97 -5.79 -2.11 -1.48
CA ILE A 97 -5.26 -3.47 -1.53
C ILE A 97 -5.51 -4.14 -0.19
N VAL A 98 -6.09 -5.34 -0.23
CA VAL A 98 -6.25 -6.20 0.95
C VAL A 98 -5.34 -7.41 0.83
N VAL A 99 -4.57 -7.68 1.88
CA VAL A 99 -3.64 -8.82 1.93
C VAL A 99 -3.99 -9.70 3.10
N THR A 100 -4.51 -10.88 2.82
CA THR A 100 -4.83 -11.87 3.85
C THR A 100 -3.59 -12.62 4.32
N GLN A 101 -3.46 -12.80 5.63
CA GLN A 101 -2.45 -13.62 6.29
C GLN A 101 -3.10 -14.73 7.11
N PRO A 102 -2.48 -15.92 7.21
CA PRO A 102 -3.06 -17.04 7.96
C PRO A 102 -2.98 -16.84 9.48
N ARG A 103 -2.13 -15.93 9.98
CA ARG A 103 -1.88 -15.73 11.42
C ARG A 103 -1.92 -14.26 11.76
N ARG A 104 -2.48 -13.92 12.94
CA ARG A 104 -2.55 -12.54 13.45
C ARG A 104 -1.19 -11.86 13.51
N ILE A 105 -0.20 -12.53 14.10
CA ILE A 105 1.17 -12.01 14.21
C ILE A 105 1.79 -11.69 12.84
N SER A 106 1.45 -12.46 11.79
CA SER A 106 1.92 -12.20 10.43
C SER A 106 1.22 -11.01 9.79
N ALA A 107 -0.07 -10.79 10.05
CA ALA A 107 -0.77 -9.60 9.57
C ALA A 107 -0.17 -8.33 10.19
N VAL A 108 0.03 -8.34 11.50
CA VAL A 108 0.58 -7.20 12.26
C VAL A 108 2.03 -6.93 11.84
N SER A 109 2.92 -7.93 11.92
CA SER A 109 4.35 -7.70 11.68
C SER A 109 4.68 -7.34 10.22
N VAL A 110 3.91 -7.86 9.25
CA VAL A 110 4.10 -7.48 7.85
C VAL A 110 3.58 -6.06 7.61
N ALA A 111 2.46 -5.66 8.22
CA ALA A 111 1.97 -4.29 8.11
C ALA A 111 2.96 -3.28 8.69
N GLU A 112 3.50 -3.56 9.88
CA GLU A 112 4.57 -2.76 10.51
C GLU A 112 5.81 -2.68 9.62
N ARG A 113 6.25 -3.82 9.09
CA ARG A 113 7.41 -3.85 8.17
C ARG A 113 7.16 -3.04 6.90
N VAL A 114 5.98 -3.15 6.31
CA VAL A 114 5.64 -2.41 5.08
C VAL A 114 5.47 -0.92 5.37
N ALA A 115 4.90 -0.52 6.50
CA ALA A 115 4.84 0.88 6.90
C ALA A 115 6.25 1.47 7.05
N TYR A 116 7.13 0.76 7.77
CA TYR A 116 8.54 1.12 7.91
C TYR A 116 9.25 1.23 6.55
N GLU A 117 9.03 0.28 5.63
CA GLU A 117 9.59 0.31 4.28
C GLU A 117 9.12 1.48 3.41
N ARG A 118 8.08 2.20 3.86
CA ARG A 118 7.53 3.42 3.25
C ARG A 118 7.87 4.69 4.03
N GLY A 119 8.67 4.61 5.10
CA GLY A 119 8.98 5.76 5.95
C GLY A 119 7.76 6.26 6.75
N GLU A 120 6.84 5.35 7.09
CA GLU A 120 5.58 5.66 7.75
C GLU A 120 5.38 4.78 8.99
N GLU A 121 4.49 5.23 9.87
CA GLU A 121 3.89 4.39 10.91
C GLU A 121 2.62 3.71 10.37
N PRO A 122 2.23 2.53 10.88
CA PRO A 122 0.94 1.92 10.56
C PRO A 122 -0.21 2.91 10.80
N GLY A 123 -1.18 2.92 9.88
CA GLY A 123 -2.32 3.82 9.90
C GLY A 123 -2.28 4.90 8.82
N ASN A 124 -1.15 5.04 8.11
CA ASN A 124 -1.05 5.92 6.95
C ASN A 124 -1.36 5.14 5.65
N SER A 125 -0.39 4.88 4.77
CA SER A 125 -0.64 4.08 3.56
C SER A 125 -0.71 2.58 3.81
N CYS A 126 -0.23 2.11 4.96
CA CYS A 126 -0.26 0.70 5.35
C CYS A 126 -0.90 0.52 6.72
N GLY A 127 -1.68 -0.54 6.92
CA GLY A 127 -2.29 -0.86 8.21
C GLY A 127 -2.69 -2.32 8.31
N TYR A 128 -3.30 -2.69 9.43
CA TYR A 128 -3.80 -4.04 9.66
C TYR A 128 -5.13 -4.09 10.40
N SER A 129 -5.85 -5.19 10.20
CA SER A 129 -7.04 -5.53 10.98
C SER A 129 -7.04 -7.00 11.35
N VAL A 130 -7.03 -7.28 12.65
CA VAL A 130 -7.13 -8.61 13.22
C VAL A 130 -8.18 -8.61 14.32
N ARG A 131 -8.61 -9.80 14.76
CA ARG A 131 -9.58 -9.89 15.85
C ARG A 131 -9.09 -9.12 17.09
N PHE A 132 -9.91 -8.17 17.55
CA PHE A 132 -9.71 -7.30 18.72
C PHE A 132 -8.67 -6.18 18.59
N GLU A 133 -8.03 -6.01 17.43
CA GLU A 133 -6.96 -5.02 17.27
C GLU A 133 -6.88 -4.56 15.82
N SER A 134 -6.88 -3.25 15.59
CA SER A 134 -6.81 -2.71 14.24
C SER A 134 -6.15 -1.34 14.24
N VAL A 135 -5.27 -1.14 13.25
CA VAL A 135 -4.73 0.17 12.87
C VAL A 135 -5.02 0.31 11.39
N LEU A 136 -6.14 0.95 11.06
CA LEU A 136 -6.64 1.03 9.69
C LEU A 136 -5.83 2.05 8.90
N PRO A 137 -5.45 1.74 7.64
CA PRO A 137 -4.81 2.72 6.79
C PRO A 137 -5.83 3.77 6.31
N ARG A 138 -5.34 4.82 5.64
CA ARG A 138 -6.16 5.83 5.00
C ARG A 138 -7.12 5.22 3.94
N PRO A 139 -8.23 5.90 3.60
CA PRO A 139 -9.31 5.34 2.77
C PRO A 139 -8.95 5.07 1.29
N HIS A 140 -7.85 5.65 0.80
CA HIS A 140 -7.43 5.61 -0.60
C HIS A 140 -5.92 5.39 -0.71
N ALA A 141 -5.47 4.72 -1.77
CA ALA A 141 -4.06 4.42 -1.99
C ALA A 141 -3.45 3.74 -0.76
N SER A 142 -4.04 2.63 -0.33
CA SER A 142 -3.63 1.93 0.88
C SER A 142 -3.54 0.42 0.76
N VAL A 143 -2.77 -0.18 1.67
CA VAL A 143 -2.64 -1.62 1.89
C VAL A 143 -3.13 -1.98 3.29
N MET A 144 -4.10 -2.89 3.38
CA MET A 144 -4.59 -3.43 4.64
C MET A 144 -4.24 -4.92 4.75
N PHE A 145 -3.46 -5.28 5.77
CA PHE A 145 -3.19 -6.68 6.11
C PHE A 145 -4.22 -7.20 7.09
N CYS A 146 -4.82 -8.36 6.82
CA CYS A 146 -5.83 -8.93 7.72
C CYS A 146 -5.68 -10.43 7.87
N THR A 147 -6.36 -11.01 8.86
CA THR A 147 -6.55 -12.47 8.90
C THR A 147 -7.77 -12.89 8.09
N VAL A 148 -7.76 -14.10 7.51
CA VAL A 148 -8.86 -14.64 6.69
C VAL A 148 -10.23 -14.63 7.40
N GLY A 149 -10.26 -14.66 8.74
CA GLY A 149 -11.50 -14.66 9.54
C GLY A 149 -12.00 -13.28 9.97
N VAL A 150 -11.41 -12.19 9.48
CA VAL A 150 -11.94 -10.82 9.57
C VAL A 150 -12.80 -10.59 8.33
#